data_AF-U1NY53-F1
#
_entry.id   AF-U1NY53-F1
#
_cell.length_a   1.000
_cell.length_b   1.000
_cell.length_c   1.000
_cell.angle_alpha   90.00
_cell.angle_beta   90.00
_cell.angle_gamma   90.00
#
_symmetry.space_group_name_H-M   'P 1'
#
loop_
_entity.id
_entity.type
_entity.pdbx_description
1 polymer ?
#
loop_
_entity_poly.entity_id
_entity_poly.type
_entity_poly.pdbx_seq_one_letter_code
_entity_poly.pdbx_strand_id
1 'polypeptide(L)'
;MAERADPARAGLRAGRLVGVLTAVLVVASLLHTQEQFVGRLEAVVRFTGFDPGGSVSVYFYLYVVGAALGRYALGYLVGALIGVVYDWLDRPAVAVLAGLTLLVGVADGVVAAVDTRNTLIGVAYALAWLPYIPLFLRYVDDEASYTDGPVRFDDHS
;
A
#
# COMPACT_ATOMS: atom_id res chain seq x y z
N MET A 1 24.34 -5.58 23.33
CA MET A 1 23.22 -4.68 23.01
C MET A 1 22.21 -5.51 22.24
N ALA A 2 21.07 -5.85 22.85
CA ALA A 2 20.02 -6.61 22.17
C ALA A 2 19.43 -5.74 21.06
N GLU A 3 19.46 -6.24 19.83
CA GLU A 3 18.84 -5.57 18.67
C GLU A 3 17.33 -5.57 18.90
N ARG A 4 16.75 -4.41 19.20
CA ARG A 4 15.31 -4.24 19.44
C ARG A 4 14.55 -4.68 18.19
N ALA A 5 13.51 -5.50 18.34
CA ALA A 5 12.58 -5.83 17.27
C ALA A 5 12.11 -4.52 16.59
N ASP A 6 12.31 -4.40 15.28
CA ASP A 6 12.14 -3.17 14.50
C ASP A 6 10.71 -3.09 13.91
N PRO A 7 9.79 -2.35 14.54
CA PRO A 7 8.38 -2.34 14.13
C PRO A 7 8.18 -1.68 12.76
N ALA A 8 9.17 -0.92 12.27
CA ALA A 8 9.16 -0.42 10.90
C ALA A 8 9.21 -1.57 9.89
N ARG A 9 10.00 -2.62 10.15
CA ARG A 9 10.11 -3.80 9.27
C ARG A 9 8.82 -4.62 9.24
N ALA A 10 8.15 -4.79 10.39
CA ALA A 10 6.82 -5.38 10.44
C ALA A 10 5.80 -4.56 9.64
N GLY A 11 5.85 -3.22 9.78
CA GLY A 11 5.06 -2.27 9.00
C GLY A 11 5.27 -2.39 7.50
N LEU A 12 6.51 -2.56 7.06
CA LEU A 12 6.85 -2.77 5.65
C LEU A 12 6.24 -4.06 5.09
N ARG A 13 6.32 -5.17 5.82
CA ARG A 13 5.76 -6.46 5.38
C ARG A 13 4.24 -6.41 5.28
N ALA A 14 3.56 -5.84 6.28
CA ALA A 14 2.11 -5.67 6.26
C ALA A 14 1.68 -4.68 5.16
N GLY A 15 2.39 -3.57 5.01
CA GLY A 15 2.15 -2.54 3.99
C GLY A 15 2.31 -3.06 2.55
N ARG A 16 3.23 -4.00 2.33
CA ARG A 16 3.37 -4.68 1.02
C ARG A 16 2.08 -5.35 0.57
N LEU A 17 1.37 -6.03 1.47
CA LEU A 17 0.12 -6.71 1.12
C LEU A 17 -0.97 -5.71 0.74
N VAL A 18 -1.09 -4.62 1.51
CA VAL A 18 -2.01 -3.52 1.19
C VAL A 18 -1.66 -2.89 -0.16
N GLY A 19 -0.37 -2.65 -0.42
CA GLY A 19 0.13 -2.13 -1.68
C GLY A 19 -0.23 -3.02 -2.87
N VAL A 20 -0.15 -4.35 -2.72
CA VAL A 20 -0.58 -5.31 -3.74
C VAL A 20 -2.10 -5.25 -3.95
N LEU A 21 -2.90 -5.26 -2.88
CA LEU A 21 -4.36 -5.20 -2.99
C LEU A 21 -4.82 -3.93 -3.70
N THR A 22 -4.29 -2.78 -3.28
CA THR A 22 -4.61 -1.46 -3.87
C THR A 22 -4.10 -1.31 -5.30
N ALA A 23 -2.98 -1.96 -5.65
CA ALA A 23 -2.50 -2.05 -7.03
C ALA A 23 -3.44 -2.90 -7.91
N VAL A 24 -3.89 -4.06 -7.42
CA VAL A 24 -4.86 -4.89 -8.16
C VAL A 24 -6.18 -4.12 -8.37
N LEU A 25 -6.67 -3.41 -7.35
CA LEU A 25 -7.85 -2.56 -7.47
C LEU A 25 -7.69 -1.47 -8.53
N VAL A 26 -6.52 -0.81 -8.57
CA VAL A 26 -6.28 0.26 -9.57
C VAL A 26 -6.25 -0.31 -10.99
N VAL A 27 -5.58 -1.44 -11.16
CA VAL A 27 -5.50 -2.12 -12.46
C VAL A 27 -6.89 -2.56 -12.91
N ALA A 28 -7.66 -3.22 -12.03
CA ALA A 28 -9.02 -3.65 -12.34
C ALA A 28 -9.93 -2.47 -12.72
N SER A 29 -9.85 -1.36 -11.97
CA SER A 29 -10.61 -0.14 -12.24
C SER A 29 -10.26 0.47 -13.60
N LEU A 30 -8.96 0.56 -13.93
CA LEU A 30 -8.49 1.12 -15.19
C LEU A 30 -8.85 0.24 -16.38
N LEU A 31 -8.75 -1.09 -16.25
CA LEU A 31 -9.16 -2.02 -17.29
C LEU A 31 -10.68 -1.98 -17.53
N HIS A 32 -11.48 -1.81 -16.48
CA HIS A 32 -12.94 -1.69 -16.64
C HIS A 32 -13.35 -0.38 -17.36
N THR A 33 -12.54 0.67 -17.25
CA THR A 33 -12.79 1.99 -17.89
C THR A 33 -12.00 2.21 -19.17
N GLN A 34 -11.36 1.17 -19.70
CA GLN A 34 -10.45 1.22 -20.84
C GLN A 34 -11.06 1.93 -22.06
N GLU A 35 -12.30 1.64 -22.41
CA GLU A 35 -12.98 2.24 -23.57
C GLU A 35 -13.16 3.76 -23.42
N GLN A 36 -13.48 4.23 -22.22
CA GLN A 36 -13.63 5.66 -21.95
C GLN A 36 -12.29 6.40 -21.95
N PHE A 37 -11.21 5.74 -21.52
CA PHE A 37 -9.87 6.31 -21.50
C PHE A 37 -9.28 6.41 -22.91
N VAL A 38 -9.40 5.35 -23.73
CA VAL A 38 -8.97 5.35 -25.14
C VAL A 38 -9.71 6.43 -25.91
N GLY A 39 -11.04 6.54 -25.75
CA GLY A 39 -11.83 7.58 -26.41
C GLY A 39 -11.44 9.01 -26.01
N ARG A 40 -11.08 9.24 -24.73
CA ARG A 40 -10.61 10.55 -24.25
C ARG A 40 -9.21 10.89 -24.79
N LEU A 41 -8.30 9.93 -24.82
CA LEU A 41 -6.95 10.13 -25.32
C LEU A 41 -6.93 10.39 -26.83
N GLU A 42 -7.76 9.66 -27.60
CA GLU A 42 -7.96 9.93 -29.03
C GLU A 42 -8.52 11.32 -29.29
N ALA A 43 -9.47 11.79 -28.47
CA ALA A 43 -10.01 13.14 -28.57
C ALA A 43 -8.94 14.21 -28.30
N VAL A 44 -8.06 14.00 -27.30
CA VAL A 44 -6.95 14.92 -26.99
C VAL A 44 -5.91 14.91 -28.10
N VAL A 45 -5.50 13.74 -28.59
CA VAL A 45 -4.54 13.62 -29.71
C VAL A 45 -5.07 14.28 -30.98
N ARG A 46 -6.35 14.07 -31.32
CA ARG A 46 -6.99 14.77 -32.44
C ARG A 46 -7.03 16.29 -32.23
N PHE A 47 -7.24 16.73 -31.00
CA PHE A 47 -7.32 18.15 -30.67
C PHE A 47 -5.96 18.86 -30.68
N THR A 48 -4.90 18.22 -30.18
CA THR A 48 -3.56 18.80 -30.10
C THR A 48 -2.75 18.61 -31.39
N GLY A 49 -3.17 17.69 -32.28
CA GLY A 49 -2.44 17.35 -33.51
C GLY A 49 -1.10 16.67 -33.25
N PHE A 50 -0.81 16.33 -31.99
CA PHE A 50 0.43 15.67 -31.57
C PHE A 50 0.23 14.16 -31.68
N ASP A 51 0.68 13.56 -32.77
CA ASP A 51 0.74 12.11 -32.92
C ASP A 51 2.05 11.62 -32.29
N PRO A 52 2.00 10.95 -31.12
CA PRO A 52 3.21 10.50 -30.45
C PRO A 52 3.89 9.32 -31.17
N GLY A 53 3.36 8.85 -32.31
CA GLY A 53 3.97 7.82 -33.15
C GLY A 53 3.91 6.40 -32.56
N GLY A 54 3.50 6.26 -31.30
CA GLY A 54 3.23 4.99 -30.62
C GLY A 54 1.73 4.68 -30.55
N SER A 55 1.37 3.40 -30.60
CA SER A 55 -0.03 2.98 -30.37
C SER A 55 -0.50 3.51 -29.01
N VAL A 56 -1.64 4.21 -28.99
CA VAL A 56 -2.33 4.73 -27.79
C VAL A 56 -2.40 3.69 -26.66
N SER A 57 -2.53 2.42 -27.03
CA SER A 57 -2.50 1.27 -26.12
C SER A 57 -1.23 1.21 -25.27
N VAL A 58 -0.05 1.53 -25.81
CA VAL A 58 1.23 1.51 -25.09
C VAL A 58 1.22 2.53 -23.95
N TYR A 59 0.74 3.74 -24.21
CA TYR A 59 0.64 4.79 -23.19
C TYR A 59 -0.36 4.42 -22.09
N PHE A 60 -1.48 3.80 -22.46
CA PHE A 60 -2.44 3.28 -21.49
C PHE A 60 -1.80 2.22 -20.59
N TYR A 61 -1.14 1.20 -21.14
CA TYR A 61 -0.50 0.17 -20.33
C TYR A 61 0.65 0.70 -19.48
N LEU A 62 1.44 1.66 -19.99
CA LEU A 62 2.48 2.34 -19.21
C LEU A 62 1.87 3.06 -18.00
N TYR A 63 0.75 3.75 -18.21
CA TYR A 63 0.01 4.41 -17.13
C TYR A 63 -0.54 3.42 -16.11
N VAL A 64 -1.14 2.30 -16.56
CA VAL A 64 -1.63 1.23 -15.68
C VAL A 64 -0.48 0.68 -14.81
N VAL A 65 0.67 0.36 -15.41
CA VAL A 65 1.84 -0.14 -14.69
C VAL A 65 2.37 0.91 -13.72
N GLY A 66 2.46 2.18 -14.13
CA GLY A 66 2.89 3.28 -13.27
C GLY A 66 1.96 3.47 -12.07
N ALA A 67 0.64 3.43 -12.28
CA ALA A 67 -0.35 3.51 -11.22
C ALA A 67 -0.23 2.34 -10.24
N ALA A 68 -0.08 1.11 -10.74
CA ALA A 68 0.10 -0.08 -9.92
C ALA A 68 1.37 0.00 -9.05
N LEU A 69 2.49 0.42 -9.64
CA LEU A 69 3.76 0.62 -8.92
C LEU A 69 3.65 1.74 -7.87
N GLY A 70 2.98 2.84 -8.21
CA GLY A 70 2.72 3.93 -7.27
C GLY A 70 1.91 3.47 -6.05
N ARG A 71 0.85 2.68 -6.27
CA ARG A 71 0.05 2.08 -5.19
C ARG A 71 0.86 1.13 -4.32
N TYR A 72 1.66 0.26 -4.95
CA TYR A 72 2.55 -0.65 -4.23
C TYR A 72 3.55 0.11 -3.36
N ALA A 73 4.22 1.12 -3.91
CA ALA A 73 5.19 1.95 -3.20
C ALA A 73 4.55 2.75 -2.07
N LEU A 74 3.36 3.30 -2.28
CA LEU A 74 2.62 4.04 -1.25
C LEU A 74 2.24 3.11 -0.08
N GLY A 75 1.67 1.94 -0.36
CA GLY A 75 1.33 0.96 0.68
C GLY A 75 2.56 0.52 1.48
N TYR A 76 3.69 0.34 0.80
CA TYR A 76 4.97 0.04 1.44
C TYR A 76 5.43 1.16 2.38
N LEU A 77 5.51 2.41 1.90
CA LEU A 77 6.00 3.55 2.67
C LEU A 77 5.08 3.89 3.85
N VAL A 78 3.78 3.90 3.62
CA VAL A 78 2.80 4.21 4.67
C VAL A 78 2.74 3.10 5.72
N GLY A 79 2.85 1.83 5.32
CA GLY A 79 2.99 0.73 6.27
C GLY A 79 4.22 0.87 7.15
N ALA A 80 5.38 1.22 6.57
CA ALA A 80 6.59 1.55 7.34
C ALA A 80 6.34 2.65 8.35
N LEU A 81 5.71 3.75 7.91
CA LEU A 81 5.43 4.92 8.75
C LEU A 81 4.51 4.58 9.91
N ILE A 82 3.47 3.76 9.69
CA ILE A 82 2.61 3.27 10.77
C ILE A 82 3.44 2.47 11.79
N GLY A 83 4.36 1.62 11.34
CA GLY A 83 5.28 0.90 12.20
C GLY A 83 6.19 1.82 13.04
N VAL A 84 6.75 2.86 12.43
CA VAL A 84 7.55 3.88 13.12
C VAL A 84 6.72 4.64 14.16
N VAL A 85 5.51 5.05 13.82
CA VAL A 85 4.60 5.74 14.74
C VAL A 85 4.19 4.82 15.89
N TYR A 86 3.97 3.54 15.61
CA TYR A 86 3.66 2.53 16.63
C TYR A 86 4.80 2.37 17.64
N ASP A 87 6.05 2.31 17.17
CA ASP A 87 7.23 2.27 18.04
C ASP A 87 7.39 3.58 18.83
N TRP A 88 7.20 4.72 18.18
CA TRP A 88 7.27 6.05 18.82
C TRP A 88 6.23 6.25 19.93
N LEU A 89 5.07 5.60 19.81
CA LEU A 89 4.01 5.59 20.82
C LEU A 89 4.21 4.51 21.91
N ASP A 90 5.39 3.89 21.97
CA ASP A 90 5.76 2.87 22.94
C ASP A 90 4.80 1.66 22.93
N ARG A 91 4.53 1.14 21.72
CA ARG A 91 3.70 -0.06 21.47
C ARG A 91 2.27 0.10 22.02
N PRO A 92 1.50 1.05 21.48
CA PRO A 92 0.16 1.38 21.97
C PRO A 92 -0.82 0.21 21.79
N ALA A 93 -1.96 0.30 22.49
CA ALA A 93 -3.03 -0.70 22.37
C ALA A 93 -3.50 -0.89 20.92
N VAL A 94 -3.95 -2.10 20.58
CA VAL A 94 -4.43 -2.49 19.24
C VAL A 94 -5.49 -1.52 18.69
N ALA A 95 -6.32 -0.94 19.57
CA ALA A 95 -7.32 0.05 19.17
C ALA A 95 -6.71 1.33 18.55
N VAL A 96 -5.54 1.78 19.04
CA VAL A 96 -4.83 2.94 18.49
C VAL A 96 -4.25 2.62 17.12
N LEU A 97 -3.62 1.46 16.97
CA LEU A 97 -3.13 0.96 15.68
C LEU A 97 -4.28 0.85 14.67
N ALA A 98 -5.39 0.23 15.06
CA ALA A 98 -6.58 0.10 14.23
C ALA A 98 -7.13 1.48 13.82
N GLY A 99 -7.16 2.44 14.74
CA GLY A 99 -7.56 3.82 14.46
C GLY A 99 -6.67 4.50 13.43
N LEU A 100 -5.35 4.38 13.56
CA LEU A 100 -4.37 4.92 12.60
C LEU A 100 -4.53 4.29 11.22
N THR A 101 -4.60 2.96 11.16
CA THR A 101 -4.76 2.22 9.90
C THR A 101 -6.10 2.55 9.22
N LEU A 102 -7.19 2.66 9.98
CA LEU A 102 -8.49 3.05 9.44
C LEU A 102 -8.49 4.47 8.92
N LEU A 103 -7.85 5.41 9.61
CA LEU A 103 -7.72 6.79 9.15
C LEU A 103 -6.99 6.87 7.81
N VAL A 104 -5.88 6.14 7.68
CA VAL A 104 -5.14 6.00 6.42
C VAL A 104 -6.02 5.39 5.34
N GLY A 105 -6.69 4.28 5.63
CA GLY A 105 -7.56 3.60 4.66
C GLY A 105 -8.74 4.46 4.20
N VAL A 106 -9.34 5.24 5.10
CA VAL A 106 -10.41 6.20 4.76
C VAL A 106 -9.86 7.33 3.89
N ALA A 107 -8.71 7.92 4.24
CA ALA A 107 -8.10 8.97 3.43
C ALA A 107 -7.78 8.46 2.01
N ASP A 108 -7.17 7.28 1.90
CA ASP A 108 -6.87 6.63 0.62
C ASP A 108 -8.14 6.31 -0.18
N GLY A 109 -9.16 5.77 0.50
CA GLY A 109 -10.46 5.49 -0.08
C GLY A 109 -11.20 6.72 -0.59
N VAL A 110 -11.14 7.84 0.13
CA VAL A 110 -11.73 9.12 -0.31
C VAL A 110 -11.04 9.63 -1.57
N VAL A 111 -9.70 9.62 -1.59
CA VAL A 111 -8.93 10.01 -2.79
C VAL A 111 -9.31 9.12 -3.98
N ALA A 112 -9.38 7.81 -3.79
CA ALA A 112 -9.78 6.87 -4.83
C ALA A 112 -11.24 7.07 -5.31
N ALA A 113 -12.17 7.35 -4.40
CA ALA A 113 -13.56 7.62 -4.74
C ALA A 113 -13.71 8.87 -5.59
N VAL A 114 -12.96 9.93 -5.28
CA VAL A 114 -12.99 11.19 -6.03
C VAL A 114 -12.39 11.00 -7.42
N ASP A 115 -11.23 10.34 -7.51
CA ASP A 115 -10.53 10.07 -8.77
C ASP A 115 -11.38 9.22 -9.73
N THR A 116 -12.00 8.16 -9.21
CA THR A 116 -12.83 7.25 -10.01
C THR A 116 -14.30 7.67 -10.12
N ARG A 117 -14.72 8.70 -9.38
CA ARG A 117 -16.12 9.10 -9.19
C ARG A 117 -17.02 7.94 -8.78
N ASN A 118 -16.49 6.98 -8.04
CA ASN A 118 -17.18 5.77 -7.63
C ASN A 118 -16.93 5.48 -6.15
N THR A 119 -17.98 5.65 -5.34
CA THR A 119 -17.92 5.42 -3.89
C THR A 119 -17.60 3.96 -3.54
N LEU A 120 -18.04 2.99 -4.35
CA LEU A 120 -17.75 1.58 -4.11
C LEU A 120 -16.25 1.28 -4.23
N ILE A 121 -15.57 1.93 -5.18
CA ILE A 121 -14.11 1.82 -5.32
C ILE A 121 -13.44 2.40 -4.07
N GLY A 122 -13.84 3.59 -3.63
CA GLY A 122 -13.30 4.16 -2.40
C GLY A 122 -13.49 3.27 -1.17
N VAL A 123 -14.66 2.65 -1.02
CA VAL A 123 -14.91 1.69 0.06
C VAL A 123 -13.99 0.47 -0.07
N ALA A 124 -13.81 -0.08 -1.27
CA ALA A 124 -12.90 -1.19 -1.50
C ALA A 124 -11.44 -0.85 -1.11
N TYR A 125 -10.99 0.37 -1.41
CA TYR A 125 -9.67 0.86 -0.97
C TYR A 125 -9.57 0.95 0.55
N ALA A 126 -10.58 1.52 1.22
CA ALA A 126 -10.60 1.56 2.68
C ALA A 126 -10.58 0.15 3.32
N LEU A 127 -11.35 -0.78 2.75
CA LEU A 127 -11.38 -2.17 3.21
C LEU A 127 -10.06 -2.91 2.95
N ALA A 128 -9.32 -2.56 1.90
CA ALA A 128 -8.02 -3.14 1.58
C ALA A 128 -6.95 -2.88 2.66
N TRP A 129 -7.18 -1.90 3.53
CA TRP A 129 -6.32 -1.62 4.69
C TRP A 129 -6.64 -2.48 5.92
N LEU A 130 -7.81 -3.10 6.03
CA LEU A 130 -8.17 -3.94 7.20
C LEU A 130 -7.20 -5.11 7.44
N PRO A 131 -6.73 -5.85 6.41
CA PRO A 131 -5.77 -6.93 6.59
C PRO A 131 -4.42 -6.48 7.17
N TYR A 132 -4.09 -5.19 7.11
CA TYR A 132 -2.86 -4.64 7.67
C TYR A 132 -2.75 -4.93 9.17
N ILE A 133 -3.84 -4.75 9.93
CA ILE A 133 -3.84 -4.85 11.40
C ILE A 133 -3.41 -6.24 11.89
N PRO A 134 -4.09 -7.34 11.50
CA PRO A 134 -3.70 -8.68 11.98
C PRO A 134 -2.31 -9.11 11.45
N LEU A 135 -1.91 -8.66 10.26
CA LEU A 135 -0.59 -8.97 9.71
C LEU A 135 0.53 -8.25 10.45
N PHE A 136 0.33 -6.97 10.77
CA PHE A 136 1.28 -6.17 11.52
C PHE A 136 1.52 -6.78 12.90
N LEU A 137 0.45 -7.11 13.63
CA LEU A 137 0.55 -7.72 14.96
C LEU A 137 1.32 -9.04 14.90
N ARG A 138 0.99 -9.90 13.93
CA ARG A 138 1.72 -11.15 13.72
C ARG A 138 3.22 -10.93 13.50
N TYR A 139 3.60 -9.98 12.64
CA TYR A 139 5.02 -9.75 12.35
C TYR A 139 5.78 -9.09 13.50
N VAL A 140 5.13 -8.22 14.28
CA VAL A 140 5.73 -7.62 15.47
C VAL A 140 5.97 -8.69 16.55
N ASP A 141 5.02 -9.60 16.76
CA ASP A 141 5.13 -10.69 17.74
C ASP A 141 6.18 -11.74 17.33
N ASP A 142 6.20 -12.13 16.04
CA ASP A 142 7.19 -13.07 15.49
C ASP A 142 8.63 -12.52 15.70
N GLU A 143 8.86 -11.22 15.51
CA GLU A 143 10.17 -10.60 15.72
C GLU A 143 10.56 -10.48 17.20
N ALA A 144 9.59 -10.32 18.11
CA ALA A 144 9.86 -10.36 19.55
C ALA A 144 10.29 -11.75 20.02
N SER A 145 9.74 -12.82 19.42
CA SER A 145 10.03 -14.21 19.81
C SER A 145 11.44 -14.69 19.43
N TYR A 146 12.05 -14.12 18.39
CA TYR A 146 13.36 -14.54 17.90
C TYR A 146 14.52 -14.08 18.79
N THR A 147 14.31 -13.04 19.60
CA THR A 147 15.38 -12.40 20.39
C THR A 147 15.53 -12.98 21.81
N ASP A 148 14.56 -13.77 22.28
CA ASP A 148 14.55 -14.36 23.64
C ASP A 148 15.14 -15.79 23.70
N GLY A 149 15.82 -16.23 22.64
CA GLY A 149 16.56 -17.50 22.64
C GLY A 149 17.77 -17.44 23.59
N PRO A 150 18.09 -18.53 24.33
CA PRO A 150 19.17 -18.52 25.31
C PRO A 150 20.52 -18.20 24.63
N VAL A 151 21.16 -17.12 25.06
CA VAL A 151 22.53 -16.77 24.68
C VAL A 151 23.44 -17.89 25.19
N ARG A 152 23.89 -18.77 24.29
CA ARG A 152 24.97 -19.70 24.57
C ARG A 152 26.26 -18.88 24.70
N PHE A 153 26.69 -18.67 25.94
CA PHE A 153 28.08 -18.34 26.23
C PHE A 153 28.88 -19.62 25.99
N ASP A 154 29.43 -19.78 24.79
CA ASP A 154 30.47 -20.78 24.59
C ASP A 154 31.71 -20.29 25.33
N ASP A 155 32.10 -21.06 26.34
CA ASP A 155 33.28 -20.87 27.18
C ASP A 155 34.55 -20.75 26.34
N HIS A 156 35.24 -19.62 26.47
CA HIS A 156 36.66 -19.52 26.10
C HIS A 156 37.50 -20.12 27.23
N SER A 157 38.03 -21.32 27.00
CA SER A 157 39.18 -21.88 27.73
C SER A 157 40.31 -22.17 26.77
#